data_AF-A0A7S1A6E9-F1
#
_entry.id   AF-A0A7S1A6E9-F1
#
_cell.length_a   1.000
_cell.length_b   1.000
_cell.length_c   1.000
_cell.angle_alpha   90.00
_cell.angle_beta   90.00
_cell.angle_gamma   90.00
#
_symmetry.space_group_name_H-M   'P 1'
#
loop_
_entity.id
_entity.type
_entity.pdbx_description
1 polymer ?
#
loop_
_entity_poly.entity_id
_entity_poly.type
_entity_poly.pdbx_seq_one_letter_code
_entity_poly.pdbx_strand_id
1 'polypeptide(L)'
;GNSISTARHLAENAQCDACVHLQKSTKDHLCAMEHLPLSYAPFKQCYFVKPGMSLVGNLQETAMKKKEKAQDFSVTDTLARLQKGISTFNVLEWAVTGKNKLCGRATDNTSMTLDEFTDILQDHNIDIFKYGQGNAKSLELFYAETVKQQKACLVETPSGDLERFLELVRINLVAASADGSDRLLRLSTEILNDGRARMRNQKVAQVVAGQVAWQDSMNQMFHDRFGLTLDVVKENMPMDKYWVKQERQSSPSFPDVMTIYLTHEVRIRVADPSHPKMSVIGLPDMRSFNTKDGQTTSKWTWTSLSEESSNEDMLAQLLSDHNIDVSNFEPGAFTELHDEVYVDKCAHLTVTGDDLARHL
;
A
#
# COMPACT_ATOMS: atom_id res chain seq x y z
N GLY A 1 -21.57 37.08 5.30
CA GLY A 1 -21.91 37.12 6.73
C GLY A 1 -22.61 35.83 7.13
N ASN A 2 -23.90 35.71 6.84
CA ASN A 2 -24.74 34.59 7.27
C ASN A 2 -24.39 33.22 6.67
N SER A 3 -23.88 33.17 5.44
CA SER A 3 -23.57 31.89 4.77
C SER A 3 -22.43 31.12 5.44
N ILE A 4 -21.44 31.80 6.02
CA ILE A 4 -20.31 31.16 6.70
C ILE A 4 -20.73 30.64 8.08
N SER A 5 -21.52 31.39 8.82
CA SER A 5 -22.04 30.96 10.13
C SER A 5 -23.02 29.79 9.98
N THR A 6 -23.88 29.80 8.96
CA THR A 6 -24.78 28.68 8.66
C THR A 6 -24.00 27.43 8.23
N ALA A 7 -22.98 27.57 7.37
CA ALA A 7 -22.15 26.43 6.96
C ALA A 7 -21.38 25.82 8.14
N ARG A 8 -20.85 26.65 9.04
CA ARG A 8 -20.18 26.19 10.27
C ARG A 8 -21.14 25.45 11.19
N HIS A 9 -22.33 26.00 11.43
CA HIS A 9 -23.35 25.37 12.26
C HIS A 9 -23.83 24.02 11.69
N LEU A 10 -23.99 23.92 10.37
CA LEU A 10 -24.34 22.66 9.70
C LEU A 10 -23.21 21.63 9.79
N ALA A 11 -21.96 22.04 9.66
CA ALA A 11 -20.81 21.15 9.79
C ALA A 11 -20.63 20.62 11.23
N GLU A 12 -20.88 21.46 12.24
CA GLU A 12 -20.77 21.10 13.66
C GLU A 12 -21.88 20.15 14.13
N ASN A 13 -23.04 20.15 13.46
CA ASN A 13 -24.21 19.35 13.85
C ASN A 13 -24.56 18.22 12.88
N ALA A 14 -23.77 18.02 11.83
CA ALA A 14 -23.97 16.92 10.92
C ALA A 14 -23.55 15.60 11.61
N GLN A 15 -24.42 14.58 11.52
CA GLN A 15 -24.06 13.23 11.95
C GLN A 15 -22.83 12.74 11.16
N CYS A 16 -21.86 12.13 11.86
CA CYS A 16 -20.61 11.65 11.29
C CYS A 16 -20.92 10.70 10.11
N ASP A 17 -20.77 11.21 8.89
CA ASP A 17 -20.86 10.59 7.55
C ASP A 17 -21.46 11.53 6.48
N ALA A 18 -21.89 12.74 6.86
CA ALA A 18 -22.44 13.70 5.90
C ALA A 18 -21.35 14.36 5.02
N CYS A 19 -21.11 13.79 3.83
CA CYS A 19 -20.43 14.53 2.76
C CYS A 19 -21.32 15.70 2.31
N VAL A 20 -20.82 16.93 2.39
CA VAL A 20 -21.54 18.09 1.84
C VAL A 20 -21.44 18.05 0.32
N HIS A 21 -22.57 17.74 -0.32
CA HIS A 21 -22.72 17.76 -1.76
C HIS A 21 -23.06 19.19 -2.24
N LEU A 22 -22.28 19.70 -3.18
CA LEU A 22 -22.42 21.01 -3.81
C LEU A 22 -22.89 20.81 -5.25
N GLN A 23 -23.99 21.45 -5.63
CA GLN A 23 -24.39 21.44 -7.04
C GLN A 23 -23.33 22.14 -7.89
N LYS A 24 -23.20 21.73 -9.16
CA LYS A 24 -22.26 22.35 -10.12
C LYS A 24 -22.45 23.87 -10.20
N SER A 25 -23.70 24.32 -10.28
CA SER A 25 -24.04 25.75 -10.26
C SER A 25 -23.51 26.46 -9.03
N THR A 26 -23.65 25.90 -7.83
CA THR A 26 -23.12 26.48 -6.59
C THR A 26 -21.59 26.55 -6.60
N LYS A 27 -20.91 25.50 -7.08
CA LYS A 27 -19.45 25.47 -7.20
C LYS A 27 -18.95 26.55 -8.17
N ASP A 28 -19.63 26.75 -9.30
CA ASP A 28 -19.20 27.72 -10.33
C ASP A 28 -19.41 29.18 -9.91
N HIS A 29 -20.29 29.47 -8.93
CA HIS A 29 -20.51 30.83 -8.40
C HIS A 29 -19.63 31.17 -7.18
N LEU A 30 -18.94 30.20 -6.60
CA LEU A 30 -18.11 30.41 -5.42
C LEU A 30 -16.63 30.37 -5.79
N CYS A 31 -16.06 31.54 -6.15
CA CYS A 31 -14.63 31.67 -6.47
C CYS A 31 -13.70 31.09 -5.39
N ALA A 32 -14.12 31.12 -4.12
CA ALA A 32 -13.38 30.55 -3.00
C ALA A 32 -13.17 29.02 -3.10
N MET A 33 -13.93 28.34 -3.96
CA MET A 33 -13.90 26.88 -4.11
C MET A 33 -13.05 26.41 -5.29
N GLU A 34 -12.55 27.32 -6.15
CA GLU A 34 -11.75 26.94 -7.34
C GLU A 34 -10.47 26.18 -6.99
N HIS A 35 -9.94 26.40 -5.78
CA HIS A 35 -8.69 25.79 -5.32
C HIS A 35 -8.88 24.59 -4.39
N LEU A 36 -10.13 24.21 -4.09
CA LEU A 36 -10.40 23.05 -3.24
C LEU A 36 -10.42 21.76 -4.07
N PRO A 37 -9.84 20.66 -3.57
CA PRO A 37 -9.84 19.38 -4.25
C PRO A 37 -11.22 18.71 -4.13
N LEU A 38 -12.15 19.12 -4.97
CA LEU A 38 -13.49 18.58 -5.04
C LEU A 38 -13.53 17.32 -5.91
N SER A 39 -14.17 16.27 -5.42
CA SER A 39 -14.51 15.08 -6.22
C SER A 39 -15.90 15.25 -6.82
N TYR A 40 -16.10 14.83 -8.07
CA TYR A 40 -17.40 14.87 -8.75
C TYR A 40 -18.12 13.52 -8.61
N ALA A 41 -19.39 13.55 -8.23
CA ALA A 41 -20.29 12.38 -8.17
C ALA A 41 -21.26 12.43 -9.37
N PRO A 42 -21.02 11.64 -10.44
CA PRO A 42 -21.80 11.73 -11.69
C PRO A 42 -23.29 11.48 -11.49
N PHE A 43 -23.64 10.48 -10.67
CA PHE A 43 -25.02 10.08 -10.42
C PHE A 43 -25.87 11.15 -9.71
N LYS A 44 -25.22 12.04 -8.95
CA LYS A 44 -25.89 13.12 -8.22
C LYS A 44 -25.63 14.50 -8.84
N GLN A 45 -24.86 14.55 -9.92
CA GLN A 45 -24.38 15.77 -10.58
C GLN A 45 -23.84 16.84 -9.62
N CYS A 46 -23.12 16.40 -8.59
CA CYS A 46 -22.64 17.28 -7.53
C CYS A 46 -21.15 17.05 -7.23
N TYR A 47 -20.53 18.05 -6.61
CA TYR A 47 -19.17 18.03 -6.12
C TYR A 47 -19.18 17.81 -4.61
N PHE A 48 -18.19 17.13 -4.08
CA PHE A 48 -18.04 16.96 -2.63
C PHE A 48 -16.57 16.98 -2.25
N VAL A 49 -16.27 17.46 -1.05
CA VAL A 49 -14.94 17.33 -0.46
C VAL A 49 -14.85 15.94 0.14
N LYS A 50 -13.89 15.13 -0.30
CA LYS A 50 -13.63 13.84 0.33
C LYS A 50 -13.15 14.08 1.77
N PRO A 51 -13.76 13.43 2.78
CA PRO A 51 -13.23 13.47 4.14
C PRO A 51 -11.76 13.00 4.13
N GLY A 52 -10.86 13.79 4.73
CA GLY A 52 -9.45 13.42 4.89
C GLY A 52 -8.42 14.08 3.95
N MET A 53 -8.80 15.07 3.11
CA MET A 53 -7.79 15.88 2.42
C MET A 53 -7.31 17.04 3.30
N SER A 54 -6.06 17.00 3.76
CA SER A 54 -5.43 18.14 4.41
C SER A 54 -5.12 19.23 3.38
N LEU A 55 -5.58 20.47 3.63
CA LEU A 55 -5.32 21.65 2.79
C LEU A 55 -3.94 22.28 3.07
N VAL A 56 -3.00 21.52 3.61
CA VAL A 56 -1.67 22.01 3.97
C VAL A 56 -0.74 21.83 2.77
N GLY A 57 -0.86 22.73 1.79
CA GLY A 57 0.04 22.74 0.63
C GLY A 57 0.23 24.11 -0.02
N ASN A 58 -0.82 24.96 -0.08
CA ASN A 58 -0.80 26.12 -0.98
C ASN A 58 -0.83 27.51 -0.31
N LEU A 59 -0.56 27.62 0.99
CA LEU A 59 -0.48 28.94 1.67
C LEU A 59 0.94 29.36 2.08
N GLN A 60 1.96 28.55 1.79
CA GLN A 60 3.33 28.83 2.22
C GLN A 60 4.06 29.84 1.31
N GLU A 61 3.56 30.08 0.09
CA GLU A 61 4.23 30.96 -0.89
C GLU A 61 3.83 32.44 -0.78
N THR A 62 2.73 32.76 -0.08
CA THR A 62 2.29 34.16 0.13
C THR A 62 2.75 34.77 1.45
N ALA A 63 3.39 33.99 2.34
CA ALA A 63 3.82 34.44 3.67
C ALA A 63 5.31 34.84 3.78
N MET A 64 6.13 34.69 2.72
CA MET A 64 7.56 35.05 2.75
C MET A 64 7.89 36.49 2.32
N LYS A 65 6.91 37.42 2.37
CA LYS A 65 7.18 38.87 2.25
C LYS A 65 6.43 39.68 3.31
N LYS A 66 6.76 39.48 4.59
CA LYS A 66 6.83 40.59 5.58
C LYS A 66 7.23 40.14 6.97
N LYS A 67 8.14 40.94 7.53
CA LYS A 67 8.37 41.28 8.94
C LYS A 67 9.39 40.46 9.75
N GLU A 68 10.54 41.11 9.89
CA GLU A 68 11.29 41.30 11.13
C GLU A 68 10.37 41.62 12.34
N LYS A 69 10.47 40.84 13.41
CA LYS A 69 10.95 41.22 14.76
C LYS A 69 10.55 40.15 15.78
N ALA A 70 11.45 39.94 16.73
CA ALA A 70 11.52 38.87 17.73
C ALA A 70 10.29 38.67 18.62
N GLN A 71 10.02 37.42 19.03
CA GLN A 71 10.09 36.98 20.44
C GLN A 71 9.89 35.46 20.57
N ASP A 72 10.53 34.89 21.59
CA ASP A 72 10.51 33.48 21.98
C ASP A 72 9.13 32.81 21.92
N PHE A 73 9.05 31.69 21.21
CA PHE A 73 7.90 30.77 21.29
C PHE A 73 8.41 29.33 21.28
N SER A 74 8.14 28.61 22.37
CA SER A 74 8.56 27.22 22.57
C SER A 74 7.84 26.30 21.59
N VAL A 75 8.61 25.65 20.72
CA VAL A 75 8.14 24.74 19.65
C VAL A 75 7.54 23.43 20.19
N THR A 76 7.70 23.13 21.48
CA THR A 76 7.25 21.85 22.06
C THR A 76 5.77 21.78 22.42
N ASP A 77 5.07 22.92 22.56
CA ASP A 77 3.66 22.93 23.02
C ASP A 77 2.63 22.98 21.87
N THR A 78 3.09 23.25 20.64
CA THR A 78 2.22 23.33 19.46
C THR A 78 2.01 21.97 18.79
N LEU A 79 2.97 21.05 18.93
CA LEU A 79 2.82 19.66 18.46
C LEU A 79 1.84 18.83 19.30
N ALA A 80 1.69 19.15 20.58
CA ALA A 80 0.74 18.47 21.48
C ALA A 80 -0.73 18.87 21.25
N ARG A 81 -0.99 20.03 20.63
CA ARG A 81 -2.34 20.55 20.36
C ARG A 81 -2.86 20.23 18.95
N LEU A 82 -2.00 19.79 18.03
CA LEU A 82 -2.38 19.39 16.67
C LEU A 82 -2.81 17.92 16.54
N GLN A 83 -2.80 17.14 17.63
CA GLN A 83 -3.33 15.76 17.68
C GLN A 83 -4.83 15.66 18.03
N LYS A 84 -5.50 16.76 18.40
CA LYS A 84 -6.94 16.76 18.69
C LYS A 84 -7.73 17.37 17.54
N GLY A 85 -8.13 16.52 16.60
CA GLY A 85 -9.21 16.90 15.67
C GLY A 85 -9.17 16.27 14.29
N ILE A 86 -9.09 14.94 14.18
CA ILE A 86 -9.50 14.21 12.96
C ILE A 86 -10.15 12.89 13.39
N SER A 87 -11.48 12.82 13.29
CA SER A 87 -12.28 11.61 13.56
C SER A 87 -12.52 10.82 12.27
N THR A 88 -11.49 10.10 11.83
CA THR A 88 -11.61 8.88 10.99
C THR A 88 -10.63 7.81 11.49
N PHE A 89 -10.37 7.79 12.80
CA PHE A 89 -9.33 6.97 13.41
C PHE A 89 -9.89 6.31 14.65
N ASN A 90 -10.28 5.04 14.53
CA ASN A 90 -10.36 4.17 15.70
C ASN A 90 -9.46 2.95 15.50
N VAL A 91 -9.36 2.36 14.29
CA VAL A 91 -8.47 1.20 14.10
C VAL A 91 -6.99 1.56 14.21
N LEU A 92 -6.55 2.66 13.60
CA LEU A 92 -5.17 3.12 13.77
C LEU A 92 -4.93 3.60 15.19
N GLU A 93 -5.86 4.31 15.82
CA GLU A 93 -5.70 4.70 17.23
C GLU A 93 -5.68 3.47 18.15
N TRP A 94 -6.50 2.44 17.92
CA TRP A 94 -6.51 1.20 18.72
C TRP A 94 -5.26 0.34 18.49
N ALA A 95 -4.83 0.19 17.24
CA ALA A 95 -3.60 -0.53 16.89
C ALA A 95 -2.34 0.21 17.38
N VAL A 96 -2.34 1.55 17.35
CA VAL A 96 -1.19 2.39 17.74
C VAL A 96 -1.16 2.67 19.25
N THR A 97 -2.30 2.85 19.92
CA THR A 97 -2.34 3.08 21.38
C THR A 97 -1.98 1.85 22.20
N GLY A 98 -1.83 0.68 21.57
CA GLY A 98 -1.24 -0.51 22.16
C GLY A 98 -2.02 -1.11 23.33
N LYS A 99 -3.26 -0.66 23.57
CA LYS A 99 -4.05 -1.13 24.71
C LYS A 99 -4.43 -2.60 24.56
N ASN A 100 -4.71 -3.07 23.33
CA ASN A 100 -5.15 -4.44 23.03
C ASN A 100 -4.22 -5.16 22.04
N LYS A 101 -2.95 -4.72 21.95
CA LYS A 101 -1.97 -5.37 21.08
C LYS A 101 -1.41 -6.59 21.82
N LEU A 102 -1.80 -7.78 21.38
CA LEU A 102 -1.36 -9.05 21.99
C LEU A 102 0.14 -9.30 21.77
N CYS A 103 0.71 -8.75 20.68
CA CYS A 103 2.11 -8.93 20.32
C CYS A 103 2.80 -7.55 20.26
N GLY A 104 3.57 -7.20 21.30
CA GLY A 104 4.48 -6.04 21.24
C GLY A 104 4.39 -5.00 22.37
N ARG A 105 3.88 -5.34 23.57
CA ARG A 105 4.19 -4.53 24.76
C ARG A 105 5.65 -4.76 25.12
N ALA A 106 6.52 -3.94 24.54
CA ALA A 106 7.98 -4.00 24.68
C ALA A 106 8.52 -3.61 26.07
N THR A 107 7.74 -3.79 27.14
CA THR A 107 8.15 -3.38 28.49
C THR A 107 8.71 -4.50 29.34
N ASP A 108 8.46 -5.77 29.01
CA ASP A 108 9.09 -6.90 29.69
C ASP A 108 9.52 -7.96 28.68
N ASN A 109 10.73 -8.48 28.87
CA ASN A 109 11.52 -9.31 27.96
C ASN A 109 10.92 -10.72 27.71
N THR A 110 9.63 -10.91 27.94
CA THR A 110 8.93 -12.18 27.84
C THR A 110 8.48 -12.39 26.40
N SER A 111 9.41 -12.92 25.58
CA SER A 111 9.10 -13.46 24.26
C SER A 111 8.05 -14.56 24.40
N MET A 112 6.81 -14.28 23.98
CA MET A 112 5.75 -15.29 23.83
C MET A 112 6.29 -16.52 23.08
N THR A 113 6.06 -17.70 23.62
CA THR A 113 6.45 -18.99 23.04
C THR A 113 5.49 -19.40 21.91
N LEU A 114 5.85 -20.42 21.13
CA LEU A 114 4.96 -20.93 20.08
C LEU A 114 3.70 -21.57 20.68
N ASP A 115 3.82 -22.25 21.82
CA ASP A 115 2.69 -22.89 22.50
C ASP A 115 1.70 -21.83 23.00
N GLU A 116 2.18 -20.79 23.69
CA GLU A 116 1.33 -19.65 24.12
C GLU A 116 0.67 -18.93 22.94
N PHE A 117 1.40 -18.77 21.81
CA PHE A 117 0.81 -18.21 20.60
C PHE A 117 -0.30 -19.10 20.03
N THR A 118 -0.12 -20.42 20.08
CA THR A 118 -1.10 -21.41 19.64
C THR A 118 -2.35 -21.35 20.52
N ASP A 119 -2.18 -21.31 21.84
CA ASP A 119 -3.26 -21.17 22.81
C ASP A 119 -4.08 -19.91 22.54
N ILE A 120 -3.43 -18.76 22.31
CA ILE A 120 -4.11 -17.50 21.97
C ILE A 120 -4.97 -17.64 20.71
N LEU A 121 -4.47 -18.29 19.66
CA LEU A 121 -5.26 -18.48 18.44
C LEU A 121 -6.47 -19.38 18.69
N GLN A 122 -6.28 -20.47 19.44
CA GLN A 122 -7.36 -21.41 19.77
C GLN A 122 -8.42 -20.77 20.66
N ASP A 123 -8.02 -19.97 21.64
CA ASP A 123 -8.93 -19.20 22.52
C ASP A 123 -9.83 -18.25 21.73
N HIS A 124 -9.39 -17.80 20.55
CA HIS A 124 -10.17 -16.97 19.62
C HIS A 124 -10.81 -17.78 18.48
N ASN A 125 -10.98 -19.10 18.65
CA ASN A 125 -11.63 -20.01 17.71
C ASN A 125 -10.97 -20.07 16.31
N ILE A 126 -9.66 -19.81 16.21
CA ILE A 126 -8.92 -19.95 14.95
C ILE A 126 -8.48 -21.41 14.79
N ASP A 127 -8.82 -22.04 13.67
CA ASP A 127 -8.46 -23.42 13.39
C ASP A 127 -6.99 -23.54 12.96
N ILE A 128 -6.13 -23.89 13.93
CA ILE A 128 -4.70 -24.05 13.72
C ILE A 128 -4.36 -25.18 12.74
N PHE A 129 -5.25 -26.16 12.52
CA PHE A 129 -4.98 -27.28 11.62
C PHE A 129 -4.98 -26.88 10.14
N LYS A 130 -5.59 -25.72 9.80
CA LYS A 130 -5.55 -25.17 8.44
C LYS A 130 -4.18 -24.60 8.05
N TYR A 131 -3.30 -24.32 9.01
CA TYR A 131 -1.98 -23.77 8.75
C TYR A 131 -1.05 -24.84 8.16
N GLY A 132 -0.26 -24.44 7.16
CA GLY A 132 0.61 -25.35 6.40
C GLY A 132 -0.11 -26.15 5.32
N GLN A 133 -1.41 -25.93 5.09
CA GLN A 133 -2.19 -26.56 4.03
C GLN A 133 -2.41 -25.62 2.85
N GLY A 134 -2.32 -26.13 1.62
CA GLY A 134 -2.56 -25.36 0.40
C GLY A 134 -1.69 -24.10 0.31
N ASN A 135 -2.33 -22.93 0.29
CA ASN A 135 -1.67 -21.61 0.25
C ASN A 135 -1.43 -20.99 1.64
N ALA A 136 -1.88 -21.65 2.72
CA ALA A 136 -1.69 -21.19 4.09
C ALA A 136 -0.22 -21.34 4.50
N LYS A 137 0.32 -20.34 5.21
CA LYS A 137 1.62 -20.47 5.85
C LYS A 137 1.54 -21.48 6.99
N SER A 138 2.67 -22.05 7.38
CA SER A 138 2.74 -22.86 8.60
C SER A 138 2.52 -21.99 9.85
N LEU A 139 2.13 -22.63 10.95
CA LEU A 139 1.90 -21.94 12.22
C LEU A 139 3.20 -21.30 12.74
N GLU A 140 4.34 -21.96 12.55
CA GLU A 140 5.66 -21.45 12.94
C GLU A 140 6.05 -20.19 12.15
N LEU A 141 5.69 -20.12 10.86
CA LEU A 141 5.91 -18.93 10.05
C LEU A 141 5.00 -17.78 10.50
N PHE A 142 3.75 -18.07 10.84
CA PHE A 142 2.84 -17.05 11.36
C PHE A 142 3.32 -16.49 12.70
N TYR A 143 3.74 -17.37 13.61
CA TYR A 143 4.38 -17.01 14.87
C TYR A 143 5.67 -16.20 14.65
N ALA A 144 6.54 -16.64 13.74
CA ALA A 144 7.78 -15.93 13.45
C ALA A 144 7.51 -14.51 12.89
N GLU A 145 6.54 -14.34 11.99
CA GLU A 145 6.21 -13.02 11.44
C GLU A 145 5.59 -12.08 12.47
N THR A 146 4.75 -12.60 13.35
CA THR A 146 3.99 -11.79 14.31
C THR A 146 4.79 -11.50 15.58
N VAL A 147 5.38 -12.54 16.18
CA VAL A 147 6.02 -12.45 17.50
C VAL A 147 7.51 -12.13 17.36
N LYS A 148 8.24 -12.89 16.54
CA LYS A 148 9.71 -12.77 16.46
C LYS A 148 10.16 -11.59 15.61
N GLN A 149 9.56 -11.43 14.43
CA GLN A 149 9.96 -10.43 13.44
C GLN A 149 9.14 -9.15 13.52
N GLN A 150 8.01 -9.17 14.24
CA GLN A 150 7.09 -8.04 14.39
C GLN A 150 6.72 -7.39 13.04
N LYS A 151 6.64 -8.20 11.98
CA LYS A 151 6.21 -7.79 10.64
C LYS A 151 4.72 -7.55 10.58
N ALA A 152 3.96 -8.23 11.43
CA ALA A 152 2.54 -8.02 11.62
C ALA A 152 2.26 -7.96 13.12
N CYS A 153 1.08 -7.50 13.48
CA CYS A 153 0.60 -7.64 14.85
C CYS A 153 -0.83 -8.14 14.90
N LEU A 154 -1.14 -8.82 16.00
CA LEU A 154 -2.47 -9.26 16.30
C LEU A 154 -3.15 -8.27 17.24
N VAL A 155 -4.38 -7.91 16.89
CA VAL A 155 -5.22 -6.96 17.61
C VAL A 155 -6.55 -7.64 17.90
N GLU A 156 -6.92 -7.67 19.17
CA GLU A 156 -8.24 -8.12 19.58
C GLU A 156 -9.25 -6.98 19.37
N THR A 157 -10.30 -7.28 18.62
CA THR A 157 -11.40 -6.35 18.33
C THR A 157 -12.34 -6.23 19.54
N PRO A 158 -13.20 -5.19 19.59
CA PRO A 158 -14.21 -5.08 20.65
C PRO A 158 -15.20 -6.26 20.74
N SER A 159 -15.35 -7.05 19.67
CA SER A 159 -16.17 -8.26 19.66
C SER A 159 -15.45 -9.48 20.23
N GLY A 160 -14.16 -9.38 20.54
CA GLY A 160 -13.32 -10.50 20.97
C GLY A 160 -12.73 -11.30 19.79
N ASP A 161 -12.90 -10.84 18.55
CA ASP A 161 -12.28 -11.48 17.38
C ASP A 161 -10.82 -11.02 17.23
N LEU A 162 -9.97 -11.90 16.73
CA LEU A 162 -8.57 -11.61 16.44
C LEU A 162 -8.38 -11.12 15.00
N GLU A 163 -7.78 -9.93 14.85
CA GLU A 163 -7.42 -9.37 13.54
C GLU A 163 -5.91 -9.21 13.40
N ARG A 164 -5.42 -9.51 12.20
CA ARG A 164 -4.03 -9.31 11.81
C ARG A 164 -3.87 -7.95 11.18
N PHE A 165 -3.06 -7.08 11.77
CA PHE A 165 -2.71 -5.79 11.20
C PHE A 165 -1.33 -5.87 10.53
N LEU A 166 -1.26 -5.42 9.27
CA LEU A 166 -0.04 -5.42 8.46
C LEU A 166 0.18 -4.04 7.85
N GLU A 167 1.30 -3.42 8.17
CA GLU A 167 1.71 -2.13 7.59
C GLU A 167 2.71 -2.36 6.44
N LEU A 168 2.48 -1.66 5.33
CA LEU A 168 3.24 -1.81 4.09
C LEU A 168 3.63 -0.44 3.55
N VAL A 169 4.80 -0.34 2.94
CA VAL A 169 5.13 0.74 2.00
C VAL A 169 5.14 0.19 0.58
N ARG A 170 4.40 0.84 -0.31
CA ARG A 170 4.30 0.50 -1.73
C ARG A 170 4.74 1.70 -2.56
N ILE A 171 5.67 1.48 -3.49
CA ILE A 171 6.35 2.53 -4.24
C ILE A 171 6.02 2.41 -5.71
N ASN A 172 5.53 3.50 -6.27
CA ASN A 172 5.40 3.75 -7.69
C ASN A 172 6.68 4.46 -8.15
N LEU A 173 7.74 3.69 -8.45
CA LEU A 173 9.01 4.24 -8.92
C LEU A 173 8.94 4.48 -10.42
N VAL A 174 8.98 5.75 -10.82
CA VAL A 174 8.85 6.22 -12.20
C VAL A 174 10.18 6.76 -12.70
N ALA A 175 10.55 6.44 -13.94
CA ALA A 175 11.67 7.08 -14.64
C ALA A 175 11.28 7.37 -16.09
N ALA A 176 11.82 8.45 -16.67
CA ALA A 176 11.63 8.76 -18.09
C ALA A 176 12.64 7.97 -18.93
N SER A 177 12.19 7.30 -19.98
CA SER A 177 13.08 6.65 -20.96
C SER A 177 13.65 7.67 -21.94
N ALA A 178 14.58 7.22 -22.80
CA ALA A 178 15.23 8.07 -23.80
C ALA A 178 14.25 8.75 -24.78
N ASP A 179 13.07 8.16 -25.00
CA ASP A 179 11.97 8.72 -25.80
C ASP A 179 11.09 9.73 -25.02
N GLY A 180 11.40 9.98 -23.75
CA GLY A 180 10.63 10.84 -22.86
C GLY A 180 9.36 10.20 -22.26
N SER A 181 9.07 8.94 -22.56
CA SER A 181 7.92 8.23 -21.97
C SER A 181 8.19 7.80 -20.53
N ASP A 182 7.16 7.87 -19.68
CA ASP A 182 7.26 7.41 -18.30
C ASP A 182 7.18 5.88 -18.22
N ARG A 183 8.14 5.28 -17.52
CA ARG A 183 8.19 3.84 -17.20
C ARG A 183 8.07 3.61 -15.70
N LEU A 184 7.44 2.51 -15.30
CA LEU A 184 7.31 2.05 -13.92
C LEU A 184 8.17 0.83 -13.65
N LEU A 185 8.90 0.83 -12.54
CA LEU A 185 9.60 -0.37 -12.08
C LEU A 185 8.61 -1.38 -11.47
N ARG A 186 8.63 -2.61 -11.97
CA ARG A 186 7.80 -3.72 -11.52
C ARG A 186 8.62 -4.96 -11.20
N LEU A 187 8.21 -5.71 -10.18
CA LEU A 187 8.63 -7.08 -9.94
C LEU A 187 7.87 -7.97 -10.91
N SER A 188 8.56 -8.44 -11.96
CA SER A 188 7.96 -9.29 -12.98
C SER A 188 7.84 -10.73 -12.50
N THR A 189 8.95 -11.31 -12.02
CA THR A 189 9.07 -12.72 -11.67
C THR A 189 9.88 -12.87 -10.40
N GLU A 190 9.49 -13.81 -9.54
CA GLU A 190 10.24 -14.23 -8.35
C GLU A 190 10.57 -15.71 -8.49
N ILE A 191 11.86 -16.06 -8.48
CA ILE A 191 12.37 -17.42 -8.53
C ILE A 191 12.70 -17.84 -7.10
N LEU A 192 11.99 -18.85 -6.63
CA LEU A 192 12.17 -19.44 -5.31
C LEU A 192 13.40 -20.34 -5.28
N ASN A 193 13.78 -20.73 -4.06
CA ASN A 193 14.95 -21.55 -3.82
C ASN A 193 14.83 -22.98 -4.38
N ASP A 194 13.62 -23.46 -4.61
CA ASP A 194 13.31 -24.73 -5.25
C ASP A 194 13.26 -24.63 -6.79
N GLY A 195 13.59 -23.47 -7.35
CA GLY A 195 13.58 -23.20 -8.78
C GLY A 195 12.21 -22.80 -9.34
N ARG A 196 11.12 -22.86 -8.54
CA ARG A 196 9.80 -22.44 -9.01
C ARG A 196 9.78 -20.94 -9.25
N ALA A 197 9.23 -20.53 -10.40
CA ALA A 197 9.01 -19.14 -10.74
C ALA A 197 7.57 -18.71 -10.41
N ARG A 198 7.40 -17.49 -9.90
CA ARG A 198 6.11 -16.85 -9.64
C ARG A 198 6.04 -15.53 -10.39
N MET A 199 5.04 -15.38 -11.24
CA MET A 199 4.73 -14.10 -11.88
C MET A 199 4.04 -13.18 -10.85
N ARG A 200 4.48 -11.93 -10.75
CA ARG A 200 3.99 -10.98 -9.73
C ARG A 200 3.40 -9.71 -10.35
N ASN A 201 4.03 -9.13 -11.38
CA ASN A 201 3.76 -7.77 -11.89
C ASN A 201 3.48 -6.73 -10.77
N GLN A 202 4.22 -6.85 -9.67
CA GLN A 202 3.95 -6.07 -8.46
C GLN A 202 4.77 -4.79 -8.45
N LYS A 203 4.21 -3.74 -7.86
CA LYS A 203 4.96 -2.54 -7.49
C LYS A 203 6.02 -2.92 -6.47
N VAL A 204 7.07 -2.11 -6.37
CA VAL A 204 8.07 -2.25 -5.31
C VAL A 204 7.35 -2.09 -3.97
N ALA A 205 7.42 -3.09 -3.10
CA ALA A 205 6.75 -3.05 -1.80
C ALA A 205 7.58 -3.73 -0.71
N GLN A 206 7.43 -3.23 0.52
CA GLN A 206 8.11 -3.74 1.71
C GLN A 206 7.14 -3.70 2.90
N VAL A 207 7.24 -4.71 3.77
CA VAL A 207 6.56 -4.71 5.06
C VAL A 207 7.27 -3.76 6.01
N VAL A 208 6.51 -2.87 6.65
CA VAL A 208 7.03 -1.99 7.69
C VAL A 208 7.04 -2.78 9.00
N ALA A 209 8.26 -3.08 9.48
CA ALA A 209 8.41 -3.79 10.75
C ALA A 209 8.01 -2.89 11.92
N GLY A 210 7.48 -3.50 12.99
CA GLY A 210 7.04 -2.78 14.17
C GLY A 210 8.11 -1.84 14.72
N GLN A 211 7.69 -0.65 15.15
CA GLN A 211 8.52 0.43 15.71
C GLN A 211 9.43 1.18 14.73
N VAL A 212 9.45 0.81 13.44
CA VAL A 212 10.23 1.51 12.41
C VAL A 212 9.30 2.45 11.63
N ALA A 213 9.75 3.68 11.36
CA ALA A 213 9.00 4.57 10.47
C ALA A 213 8.97 4.00 9.04
N TRP A 214 7.86 4.18 8.32
CA TRP A 214 7.73 3.65 6.96
C TRP A 214 8.81 4.20 6.00
N GLN A 215 9.28 5.43 6.22
CA GLN A 215 10.37 6.04 5.44
C GLN A 215 11.68 5.29 5.64
N ASP A 216 11.99 4.89 6.87
CA ASP A 216 13.20 4.14 7.17
C ASP A 216 13.11 2.73 6.58
N SER A 217 11.94 2.09 6.64
CA SER A 217 11.68 0.82 5.97
C SER A 217 11.85 0.92 4.45
N MET A 218 11.40 2.03 3.85
CA MET A 218 11.57 2.31 2.43
C MET A 218 13.05 2.47 2.06
N ASN A 219 13.81 3.26 2.83
CA ASN A 219 15.24 3.49 2.61
C ASN A 219 16.05 2.20 2.79
N GLN A 220 15.75 1.42 3.83
CA GLN A 220 16.36 0.12 4.09
C GLN A 220 16.10 -0.84 2.92
N MET A 221 14.88 -0.85 2.38
CA MET A 221 14.55 -1.66 1.21
C MET A 221 15.35 -1.24 -0.03
N PHE A 222 15.53 0.07 -0.29
CA PHE A 222 16.37 0.53 -1.42
C PHE A 222 17.83 0.09 -1.26
N HIS A 223 18.35 0.17 -0.04
CA HIS A 223 19.70 -0.28 0.28
C HIS A 223 19.84 -1.79 0.09
N ASP A 224 18.98 -2.58 0.74
CA ASP A 224 19.15 -4.04 0.78
C ASP A 224 18.84 -4.71 -0.55
N ARG A 225 17.83 -4.22 -1.28
CA ARG A 225 17.41 -4.83 -2.55
C ARG A 225 18.19 -4.33 -3.76
N PHE A 226 18.53 -3.04 -3.78
CA PHE A 226 19.13 -2.40 -4.96
C PHE A 226 20.55 -1.89 -4.74
N GLY A 227 21.08 -1.95 -3.52
CA GLY A 227 22.42 -1.42 -3.21
C GLY A 227 22.50 0.10 -3.26
N LEU A 228 21.36 0.81 -3.15
CA LEU A 228 21.31 2.27 -3.22
C LEU A 228 21.46 2.87 -1.81
N THR A 229 22.47 3.72 -1.63
CA THR A 229 22.67 4.40 -0.34
C THR A 229 21.62 5.49 -0.12
N LEU A 230 21.38 5.86 1.14
CA LEU A 230 20.41 6.88 1.51
C LEU A 230 20.64 8.21 0.78
N ASP A 231 21.89 8.64 0.63
CA ASP A 231 22.23 9.90 -0.04
C ASP A 231 21.84 9.87 -1.52
N VAL A 232 22.04 8.73 -2.18
CA VAL A 232 21.70 8.54 -3.60
C VAL A 232 20.19 8.58 -3.79
N VAL A 233 19.44 7.92 -2.91
CA VAL A 233 17.97 7.96 -2.91
C VAL A 233 17.50 9.40 -2.69
N LYS A 234 18.03 10.12 -1.70
CA LYS A 234 17.63 11.51 -1.43
C LYS A 234 17.92 12.46 -2.60
N GLU A 235 19.08 12.31 -3.22
CA GLU A 235 19.53 13.19 -4.31
C GLU A 235 18.77 12.90 -5.62
N ASN A 236 18.52 11.63 -5.94
CA ASN A 236 18.08 11.23 -7.28
C ASN A 236 16.64 10.68 -7.31
N MET A 237 16.00 10.47 -6.16
CA MET A 237 14.67 9.88 -6.05
C MET A 237 13.76 10.72 -5.12
N PRO A 238 13.52 12.01 -5.44
CA PRO A 238 12.59 12.81 -4.67
C PRO A 238 11.19 12.22 -4.68
N MET A 239 10.53 12.26 -3.52
CA MET A 239 9.15 11.84 -3.37
C MET A 239 8.22 12.87 -4.05
N ASP A 240 7.40 12.40 -4.99
CA ASP A 240 6.41 13.19 -5.72
C ASP A 240 5.08 13.25 -4.97
N LYS A 241 4.54 12.08 -4.58
CA LYS A 241 3.24 11.97 -3.91
C LYS A 241 3.27 10.94 -2.80
N TYR A 242 2.41 11.15 -1.81
CA TYR A 242 2.21 10.24 -0.68
C TYR A 242 0.74 10.20 -0.29
N TRP A 243 0.20 9.00 -0.08
CA TRP A 243 -1.11 8.79 0.52
C TRP A 243 -1.16 7.46 1.26
N VAL A 244 -2.20 7.26 2.07
CA VAL A 244 -2.37 6.04 2.86
C VAL A 244 -3.70 5.39 2.49
N LYS A 245 -3.68 4.06 2.32
CA LYS A 245 -4.85 3.23 2.08
C LYS A 245 -5.01 2.22 3.20
N GLN A 246 -6.24 2.01 3.67
CA GLN A 246 -6.55 0.93 4.60
C GLN A 246 -7.55 -0.03 3.96
N GLU A 247 -7.28 -1.32 4.03
CA GLU A 247 -8.13 -2.38 3.47
C GLU A 247 -8.28 -3.52 4.46
N ARG A 248 -9.51 -4.01 4.66
CA ARG A 248 -9.79 -5.20 5.47
C ARG A 248 -10.20 -6.33 4.55
N GLN A 249 -9.45 -7.43 4.55
CA GLN A 249 -9.72 -8.59 3.69
C GLN A 249 -9.20 -9.88 4.32
N SER A 250 -9.82 -11.00 3.93
CA SER A 250 -9.30 -12.33 4.26
C SER A 250 -7.98 -12.58 3.53
N SER A 251 -7.03 -13.23 4.19
CA SER A 251 -5.75 -13.62 3.59
C SER A 251 -5.70 -15.14 3.42
N PRO A 252 -5.52 -15.65 2.19
CA PRO A 252 -5.34 -17.10 1.99
C PRO A 252 -4.14 -17.68 2.75
N SER A 253 -3.16 -16.85 3.10
CA SER A 253 -1.98 -17.26 3.87
C SER A 253 -2.22 -17.40 5.37
N PHE A 254 -3.28 -16.79 5.90
CA PHE A 254 -3.62 -16.75 7.33
C PHE A 254 -5.11 -17.09 7.48
N PRO A 255 -5.48 -18.38 7.37
CA PRO A 255 -6.87 -18.80 7.40
C PRO A 255 -7.54 -18.38 8.71
N ASP A 256 -8.83 -18.05 8.62
CA ASP A 256 -9.70 -17.60 9.72
C ASP A 256 -9.23 -16.33 10.47
N VAL A 257 -8.24 -15.61 9.94
CA VAL A 257 -7.76 -14.34 10.52
C VAL A 257 -7.94 -13.20 9.52
N MET A 258 -8.89 -12.30 9.81
CA MET A 258 -9.08 -11.10 9.00
C MET A 258 -7.84 -10.22 9.04
N THR A 259 -7.37 -9.78 7.86
CA THR A 259 -6.19 -8.93 7.77
C THR A 259 -6.58 -7.49 7.43
N ILE A 260 -6.11 -6.55 8.24
CA ILE A 260 -6.13 -5.11 7.96
C ILE A 260 -4.78 -4.71 7.39
N TYR A 261 -4.77 -4.30 6.13
CA TYR A 261 -3.61 -3.75 5.44
C TYR A 261 -3.62 -2.23 5.57
N LEU A 262 -2.58 -1.66 6.16
CA LEU A 262 -2.29 -0.23 6.08
C LEU A 262 -1.16 -0.02 5.08
N THR A 263 -1.47 0.54 3.91
CA THR A 263 -0.50 0.74 2.83
C THR A 263 -0.16 2.21 2.68
N HIS A 264 1.10 2.55 2.92
CA HIS A 264 1.73 3.81 2.53
C HIS A 264 2.06 3.75 1.05
N GLU A 265 1.26 4.43 0.24
CA GLU A 265 1.49 4.54 -1.20
C GLU A 265 2.36 5.76 -1.47
N VAL A 266 3.52 5.52 -2.05
CA VAL A 266 4.53 6.53 -2.35
C VAL A 266 4.72 6.57 -3.86
N ARG A 267 4.79 7.76 -4.44
CA ARG A 267 5.26 7.94 -5.81
C ARG A 267 6.60 8.64 -5.78
N ILE A 268 7.56 8.04 -6.48
CA ILE A 268 8.93 8.55 -6.60
C ILE A 268 9.22 8.70 -8.09
N ARG A 269 9.77 9.85 -8.47
CA ARG A 269 10.24 10.08 -9.84
C ARG A 269 11.76 10.20 -9.80
N VAL A 270 12.45 9.35 -10.57
CA VAL A 270 13.90 9.44 -10.73
C VAL A 270 14.23 10.76 -11.42
N ALA A 271 14.99 11.62 -10.74
CA ALA A 271 15.32 12.96 -11.20
C ALA A 271 16.33 12.93 -12.37
N ASP A 272 17.35 12.07 -12.26
CA ASP A 272 18.35 11.85 -13.30
C ASP A 272 18.52 10.34 -13.57
N PRO A 273 17.80 9.79 -14.58
CA PRO A 273 17.97 8.39 -14.98
C PRO A 273 19.37 8.06 -15.50
N SER A 274 20.15 9.05 -15.95
CA SER A 274 21.50 8.84 -16.48
C SER A 274 22.58 8.84 -15.39
N HIS A 275 22.21 9.10 -14.14
CA HIS A 275 23.14 9.12 -13.03
C HIS A 275 23.84 7.75 -12.88
N PRO A 276 25.18 7.66 -12.78
CA PRO A 276 25.91 6.38 -12.84
C PRO A 276 25.44 5.33 -11.82
N LYS A 277 25.02 5.78 -10.63
CA LYS A 277 24.52 4.91 -9.56
C LYS A 277 23.12 4.33 -9.83
N MET A 278 22.40 4.82 -10.83
CA MET A 278 21.08 4.29 -11.22
C MET A 278 21.15 3.08 -12.16
N SER A 279 22.35 2.75 -12.65
CA SER A 279 22.60 1.55 -13.45
C SER A 279 22.24 0.24 -12.74
N VAL A 280 22.29 0.21 -11.40
CA VAL A 280 21.93 -0.96 -10.59
C VAL A 280 20.44 -1.31 -10.66
N ILE A 281 19.59 -0.34 -11.01
CA ILE A 281 18.17 -0.56 -11.29
C ILE A 281 17.84 -0.48 -12.79
N GLY A 282 18.84 -0.71 -13.64
CA GLY A 282 18.64 -0.83 -15.10
C GLY A 282 18.50 0.50 -15.86
N LEU A 283 18.74 1.64 -15.22
CA LEU A 283 18.69 2.96 -15.88
C LEU A 283 20.05 3.36 -16.51
N PRO A 284 20.07 4.24 -17.52
CA PRO A 284 18.93 4.89 -18.19
C PRO A 284 18.22 4.01 -19.23
N ASP A 285 18.80 2.87 -19.59
CA ASP A 285 18.37 2.02 -20.72
C ASP A 285 17.05 1.26 -20.49
N MET A 286 16.44 1.39 -19.30
CA MET A 286 15.27 0.61 -18.88
C MET A 286 15.50 -0.91 -18.94
N ARG A 287 16.76 -1.34 -18.74
CA ARG A 287 17.14 -2.75 -18.78
C ARG A 287 16.50 -3.52 -17.64
N SER A 288 15.99 -4.71 -17.94
CA SER A 288 15.57 -5.65 -16.91
C SER A 288 16.78 -6.12 -16.11
N PHE A 289 16.61 -6.35 -14.81
CA PHE A 289 17.69 -6.74 -13.92
C PHE A 289 17.20 -7.72 -12.84
N ASN A 290 18.13 -8.38 -12.17
CA ASN A 290 17.83 -9.33 -11.11
C ASN A 290 18.41 -8.85 -9.79
N THR A 291 17.68 -9.06 -8.69
CA THR A 291 18.18 -8.90 -7.32
C THR A 291 18.10 -10.23 -6.59
N LYS A 292 18.95 -10.44 -5.58
CA LYS A 292 18.87 -11.62 -4.70
C LYS A 292 18.52 -11.18 -3.29
N ASP A 293 17.49 -11.79 -2.71
CA ASP A 293 17.08 -11.56 -1.32
C ASP A 293 17.12 -12.91 -0.59
N GLY A 294 18.23 -13.17 0.09
CA GLY A 294 18.54 -14.46 0.69
C GLY A 294 18.53 -15.60 -0.33
N GLN A 295 17.42 -16.32 -0.37
CA GLN A 295 17.19 -17.53 -1.16
C GLN A 295 16.28 -17.30 -2.38
N THR A 296 15.76 -16.09 -2.57
CA THR A 296 14.93 -15.77 -3.73
C THR A 296 15.68 -14.87 -4.70
N THR A 297 15.44 -15.09 -6.00
CA THR A 297 15.93 -14.20 -7.07
C THR A 297 14.73 -13.49 -7.69
N SER A 298 14.76 -12.16 -7.68
CA SER A 298 13.68 -11.32 -8.17
C SER A 298 14.07 -10.65 -9.49
N LYS A 299 13.27 -10.82 -10.54
CA LYS A 299 13.44 -10.18 -11.84
C LYS A 299 12.59 -8.91 -11.92
N TRP A 300 13.23 -7.80 -12.18
CA TRP A 300 12.62 -6.48 -12.28
C TRP A 300 12.60 -5.98 -13.72
N THR A 301 11.53 -5.31 -14.09
CA THR A 301 11.28 -4.79 -15.43
C THR A 301 10.72 -3.38 -15.36
N TRP A 302 11.08 -2.56 -16.33
CA TRP A 302 10.47 -1.24 -16.53
C TRP A 302 9.34 -1.38 -17.55
N THR A 303 8.10 -1.10 -17.15
CA THR A 303 6.90 -1.20 -18.02
C THR A 303 6.39 0.18 -18.38
N SER A 304 5.68 0.35 -19.52
CA SER A 304 5.06 1.65 -19.82
C SER A 304 4.04 2.02 -18.73
N LEU A 305 3.92 3.31 -18.42
CA LEU A 305 2.83 3.79 -17.56
C LEU A 305 1.45 3.59 -18.22
N SER A 306 1.39 3.63 -19.56
CA SER A 306 0.17 3.31 -20.32
C SER A 306 -0.14 1.81 -20.32
N GLU A 307 0.88 0.99 -20.11
CA GLU A 307 0.79 -0.45 -19.86
C GLU A 307 0.76 -0.68 -18.34
N GLU A 308 -0.11 0.02 -17.60
CA GLU A 308 -0.73 -0.69 -16.48
C GLU A 308 -1.55 -1.81 -17.12
N SER A 309 -0.84 -2.87 -17.52
CA SER A 309 -1.39 -4.05 -18.19
C SER A 309 -2.58 -4.42 -17.36
N SER A 310 -3.76 -4.33 -17.98
CA SER A 310 -4.95 -4.82 -17.33
C SER A 310 -4.66 -6.26 -16.90
N ASN A 311 -5.31 -6.72 -15.83
CA ASN A 311 -5.18 -8.13 -15.47
C ASN A 311 -5.54 -9.04 -16.68
N GLU A 312 -6.38 -8.56 -17.59
CA GLU A 312 -6.63 -9.15 -18.91
C GLU A 312 -5.35 -9.23 -19.76
N ASP A 313 -4.64 -8.13 -20.01
CA ASP A 313 -3.39 -8.16 -20.80
C ASP A 313 -2.34 -9.11 -20.21
N MET A 314 -2.23 -9.15 -18.87
CA MET A 314 -1.34 -10.08 -18.19
C MET A 314 -1.74 -11.55 -18.41
N LEU A 315 -3.02 -11.84 -18.31
CA LEU A 315 -3.56 -13.17 -18.54
C LEU A 315 -3.35 -13.59 -19.99
N ALA A 316 -3.64 -12.70 -20.94
CA ALA A 316 -3.42 -12.95 -22.36
C ALA A 316 -1.94 -13.24 -22.67
N GLN A 317 -1.02 -12.46 -22.08
CA GLN A 317 0.42 -12.70 -22.24
C GLN A 317 0.83 -14.05 -21.65
N LEU A 318 0.36 -14.39 -20.45
CA LEU A 318 0.66 -15.68 -19.82
C LEU A 318 0.17 -16.86 -20.66
N LEU A 319 -1.04 -16.76 -21.22
CA LEU A 319 -1.57 -17.78 -22.13
C LEU A 319 -0.72 -17.87 -23.40
N SER A 320 -0.36 -16.73 -24.00
CA SER A 320 0.49 -16.68 -25.19
C SER A 320 1.88 -17.27 -24.96
N ASP A 321 2.51 -16.99 -23.80
CA ASP A 321 3.83 -17.53 -23.44
C ASP A 321 3.83 -19.07 -23.34
N HIS A 322 2.65 -19.66 -23.12
CA HIS A 322 2.41 -21.10 -23.07
C HIS A 322 1.71 -21.64 -24.33
N ASN A 323 1.84 -20.94 -25.46
CA ASN A 323 1.27 -21.32 -26.77
C ASN A 323 -0.27 -21.48 -26.75
N ILE A 324 -0.96 -20.83 -25.82
CA ILE A 324 -2.42 -20.78 -25.76
C ILE A 324 -2.88 -19.49 -26.43
N ASP A 325 -3.37 -19.62 -27.66
CA ASP A 325 -3.90 -18.50 -28.42
C ASP A 325 -5.32 -18.15 -27.96
N VAL A 326 -5.44 -17.01 -27.30
CA VAL A 326 -6.72 -16.47 -26.78
C VAL A 326 -7.75 -16.22 -27.89
N SER A 327 -7.35 -16.08 -29.15
CA SER A 327 -8.30 -15.93 -30.26
C SER A 327 -9.07 -17.21 -30.59
N ASN A 328 -8.59 -18.37 -30.11
CA ASN A 328 -9.28 -19.65 -30.24
C ASN A 328 -10.33 -19.87 -29.14
N PHE A 329 -10.49 -18.93 -28.19
CA PHE A 329 -11.46 -19.05 -27.12
C PHE A 329 -12.87 -18.76 -27.65
N GLU A 330 -13.87 -19.46 -27.13
CA GLU A 330 -15.26 -19.09 -27.36
C GLU A 330 -15.51 -17.65 -26.89
N PRO A 331 -16.39 -16.88 -27.57
CA PRO A 331 -16.70 -15.51 -27.16
C PRO A 331 -17.10 -15.43 -25.68
N GLY A 332 -16.33 -14.68 -24.89
CA GLY A 332 -16.54 -14.52 -23.45
C GLY A 332 -15.73 -15.46 -22.55
N ALA A 333 -15.21 -16.58 -23.05
CA ALA A 333 -14.46 -17.54 -22.23
C ALA A 333 -13.15 -16.95 -21.66
N PHE A 334 -12.52 -16.02 -22.36
CA PHE A 334 -11.36 -15.31 -21.84
C PHE A 334 -11.73 -14.37 -20.69
N THR A 335 -12.85 -13.66 -20.81
CA THR A 335 -13.39 -12.81 -19.75
C THR A 335 -13.78 -13.64 -18.52
N GLU A 336 -14.42 -14.80 -18.72
CA GLU A 336 -14.73 -15.73 -17.63
C GLU A 336 -13.45 -16.21 -16.91
N LEU A 337 -12.42 -16.61 -17.66
CA LEU A 337 -11.14 -17.01 -17.08
C LEU A 337 -10.47 -15.85 -16.32
N HIS A 338 -10.53 -14.64 -16.87
CA HIS A 338 -10.04 -13.45 -16.19
C HIS A 338 -10.77 -13.21 -14.88
N ASP A 339 -12.09 -13.30 -14.89
CA ASP A 339 -12.92 -13.06 -13.71
C ASP A 339 -12.64 -14.12 -12.65
N GLU A 340 -12.58 -15.39 -13.02
CA GLU A 340 -12.25 -16.49 -12.10
C GLU A 340 -10.87 -16.30 -11.43
N VAL A 341 -9.86 -15.88 -12.18
CA VAL A 341 -8.48 -15.76 -11.69
C VAL A 341 -8.27 -14.46 -10.89
N TYR A 342 -8.82 -13.34 -11.35
CA TYR A 342 -8.49 -12.01 -10.81
C TYR A 342 -9.62 -11.33 -10.04
N VAL A 343 -10.88 -11.56 -10.43
CA VAL A 343 -12.05 -10.90 -9.83
C VAL A 343 -12.59 -11.76 -8.68
N ASP A 344 -13.06 -12.96 -9.00
CA ASP A 344 -13.66 -13.91 -8.07
C ASP A 344 -12.62 -14.68 -7.27
N LYS A 345 -11.41 -14.84 -7.82
CA LYS A 345 -10.29 -15.59 -7.22
C LYS A 345 -10.69 -17.03 -6.84
N CYS A 346 -11.58 -17.62 -7.63
CA CYS A 346 -12.01 -19.01 -7.52
C CYS A 346 -11.20 -19.96 -8.42
N ALA A 347 -10.23 -19.43 -9.17
CA ALA A 347 -9.24 -20.24 -9.87
C ALA A 347 -7.84 -19.64 -9.72
N HIS A 348 -6.81 -20.47 -9.91
CA HIS A 348 -5.44 -20.02 -10.07
C HIS A 348 -4.73 -20.81 -11.17
N LEU A 349 -3.76 -20.17 -11.81
CA LEU A 349 -2.95 -20.77 -12.86
C LEU A 349 -1.59 -21.17 -12.29
N THR A 350 -1.15 -22.40 -12.56
CA THR A 350 0.18 -22.89 -12.24
C THR A 350 0.94 -23.24 -13.51
N VAL A 351 2.24 -22.92 -13.52
CA VAL A 351 3.15 -23.25 -14.60
C VAL A 351 4.07 -24.38 -14.14
N THR A 352 4.06 -25.50 -14.86
CA THR A 352 4.94 -26.66 -14.57
C THR A 352 5.69 -27.05 -15.85
N GLY A 353 6.94 -26.62 -15.98
CA GLY A 353 7.67 -26.75 -17.24
C GLY A 353 7.05 -25.86 -18.31
N ASP A 354 6.68 -26.45 -19.45
CA ASP A 354 5.99 -25.75 -20.54
C ASP A 354 4.46 -25.77 -20.40
N ASP A 355 3.93 -26.52 -19.42
CA ASP A 355 2.49 -26.69 -19.22
C ASP A 355 1.90 -25.60 -18.31
N LEU A 356 0.75 -25.06 -18.72
CA LEU A 356 -0.07 -24.15 -17.91
C LEU A 356 -1.34 -24.89 -17.46
N ALA A 357 -1.48 -25.08 -16.15
CA ALA A 357 -2.65 -25.73 -15.56
C ALA A 357 -3.53 -24.72 -14.83
N ARG A 358 -4.83 -24.79 -15.08
CA ARG A 358 -5.86 -24.07 -14.31
C ARG A 358 -6.38 -24.96 -13.20
N HIS A 359 -6.40 -24.45 -11.98
CA HIS A 359 -6.95 -25.11 -10.80
C HIS A 359 -8.11 -24.30 -10.25
N LEU A 360 -9.23 -24.97 -9.99
CA LEU A 360 -10.39 -24.44 -9.27
C LEU A 360 -10.21 -24.57 -7.76
#